data_AF-A0A9D9RXS5-F1
#
_entry.id   AF-A0A9D9RXS5-F1
#
_cell.length_a   1.000
_cell.length_b   1.000
_cell.length_c   1.000
_cell.angle_alpha   90.00
_cell.angle_beta   90.00
_cell.angle_gamma   90.00
#
_symmetry.space_group_name_H-M   'P 1'
#
loop_
_entity.id
_entity.type
_entity.pdbx_description
1 polymer ?
#
loop_
_entity_poly.entity_id
_entity_poly.type
_entity_poly.pdbx_seq_one_letter_code
_entity_poly.pdbx_strand_id
1 'polypeptide(L)'
;MKVKNYFVAIANGVLVFILLTACNTLLPRPAPTPTLQPLPTTGTQYFFAANRFLIPTTQEQTKEFAFNLDGDLQNSRDNKFGDLLTLLTSASQGIELQSTLDQAVMDGQIVSLNILKASDPLNDKSVSWSFFLGHKPQVMPKFDGTDQFTVDTDAPVIAPIVGSLTNGHFIGGPGSARVQMYLLGQMVDVKLSGVYLEADVTANGCANGKLGGGLSVEEFRGKILPALLAGLDQVIKSDETVAGTLLPIFDTDRNGIISIEEFESNPLLMLAVSPDLDLLDASGSFNPNQDGVKDSYSLGIGFTCVPAVFTQPVE
;
A
#
# COMPACT_ATOMS: atom_id res chain seq x y z
N MET A 1 67.23 -23.53 -2.47
CA MET A 1 66.37 -24.44 -1.68
C MET A 1 65.07 -24.66 -2.46
N LYS A 2 64.82 -25.88 -2.94
CA LYS A 2 63.59 -26.27 -3.67
C LYS A 2 62.64 -26.91 -2.66
N VAL A 3 61.48 -26.30 -2.43
CA VAL A 3 60.42 -26.89 -1.59
C VAL A 3 59.43 -27.58 -2.52
N LYS A 4 59.37 -28.91 -2.44
CA LYS A 4 58.35 -29.74 -3.10
C LYS A 4 57.16 -29.85 -2.15
N ASN A 5 56.01 -29.28 -2.54
CA ASN A 5 54.74 -29.52 -1.85
C ASN A 5 54.04 -30.73 -2.47
N TYR A 6 53.84 -31.76 -1.65
CA TYR A 6 53.06 -32.95 -2.00
C TYR A 6 51.58 -32.68 -1.73
N PHE A 7 50.75 -32.80 -2.76
CA PHE A 7 49.29 -32.85 -2.63
C PHE A 7 48.89 -34.27 -2.19
N VAL A 8 48.25 -34.37 -1.02
CA VAL A 8 47.59 -35.60 -0.55
C VAL A 8 46.10 -35.46 -0.86
N ALA A 9 45.61 -36.30 -1.77
CA ALA A 9 44.18 -36.41 -2.06
C ALA A 9 43.53 -37.34 -1.02
N ILE A 10 42.66 -36.80 -0.17
CA ILE A 10 41.83 -37.57 0.76
C ILE A 10 40.49 -37.82 0.06
N ALA A 11 40.28 -39.06 -0.39
CA ALA A 11 39.01 -39.53 -0.91
C ALA A 11 38.05 -39.77 0.26
N ASN A 12 37.20 -38.80 0.58
CA ASN A 12 36.09 -38.97 1.52
C ASN A 12 34.91 -39.63 0.80
N GLY A 13 34.71 -40.92 1.05
CA GLY A 13 33.51 -41.64 0.66
C GLY A 13 32.33 -41.18 1.50
N VAL A 14 31.44 -40.37 0.93
CA VAL A 14 30.18 -39.98 1.54
C VAL A 14 29.19 -41.12 1.39
N LEU A 15 28.86 -41.76 2.51
CA LEU A 15 27.80 -42.75 2.64
C LEU A 15 26.45 -42.02 2.64
N VAL A 16 25.74 -42.07 1.51
CA VAL A 16 24.40 -41.46 1.35
C VAL A 16 23.36 -42.39 1.98
N PHE A 17 22.89 -42.06 3.18
CA PHE A 17 21.70 -42.67 3.79
C PHE A 17 20.45 -42.04 3.18
N ILE A 18 19.76 -42.79 2.30
CA ILE A 18 18.43 -42.42 1.80
C ILE A 18 17.40 -42.78 2.88
N LEU A 19 17.08 -41.82 3.74
CA LEU A 19 15.91 -41.90 4.63
C LEU A 19 14.66 -41.61 3.79
N LEU A 20 13.95 -42.67 3.41
CA LEU A 20 12.58 -42.60 2.90
C LEU A 20 11.64 -42.26 4.08
N THR A 21 11.63 -41.00 4.50
CA THR A 21 10.58 -40.46 5.36
C THR A 21 9.31 -40.36 4.52
N ALA A 22 8.30 -41.16 4.89
CA ALA A 22 6.95 -40.99 4.37
C ALA A 22 6.46 -39.59 4.73
N CYS A 23 6.60 -38.64 3.80
CA CYS A 23 5.95 -37.35 3.87
C CYS A 23 4.44 -37.60 3.74
N ASN A 24 3.77 -37.78 4.87
CA ASN A 24 2.36 -37.44 4.94
C ASN A 24 2.28 -35.94 4.71
N THR A 25 2.13 -35.54 3.44
CA THR A 25 1.81 -34.17 3.05
C THR A 25 0.46 -33.88 3.67
N LEU A 26 0.46 -33.22 4.83
CA LEU A 26 -0.74 -32.59 5.36
C LEU A 26 -1.20 -31.64 4.27
N LEU A 27 -2.29 -32.00 3.58
CA LEU A 27 -2.91 -31.08 2.64
C LEU A 27 -3.23 -29.81 3.42
N PRO A 28 -2.79 -28.64 2.93
CA PRO A 28 -3.09 -27.37 3.60
C PRO A 28 -4.59 -27.30 3.82
N ARG A 29 -4.98 -27.07 5.08
CA ARG A 29 -6.38 -26.86 5.42
C ARG A 29 -6.81 -25.58 4.72
N PRO A 30 -7.87 -25.59 3.88
CA PRO A 30 -8.31 -24.39 3.21
C PRO A 30 -8.62 -23.32 4.24
N ALA A 31 -8.08 -22.11 4.06
CA ALA A 31 -8.38 -20.99 4.93
C ALA A 31 -9.90 -20.71 4.86
N PRO A 32 -10.54 -20.31 5.98
CA PRO A 32 -11.97 -20.05 5.98
C PRO A 32 -12.30 -18.95 4.96
N THR A 33 -13.27 -19.22 4.08
CA THR A 33 -13.77 -18.22 3.14
C THR A 33 -14.26 -16.99 3.93
N PRO A 34 -13.80 -15.77 3.59
CA PRO A 34 -14.28 -14.56 4.24
C PRO A 34 -15.80 -14.49 4.16
N THR A 35 -16.46 -14.46 5.32
CA THR A 35 -17.92 -14.29 5.36
C THR A 35 -18.21 -12.82 5.16
N LEU A 36 -18.90 -12.47 4.07
CA LEU A 36 -19.33 -11.10 3.82
C LEU A 36 -20.15 -10.60 5.01
N GLN A 37 -19.65 -9.57 5.69
CA GLN A 37 -20.40 -8.92 6.76
C GLN A 37 -21.53 -8.08 6.15
N PRO A 38 -22.76 -8.17 6.69
CA PRO A 38 -23.86 -7.38 6.16
C PRO A 38 -23.60 -5.88 6.40
N LEU A 39 -23.97 -5.05 5.42
CA LEU A 39 -23.92 -3.61 5.57
C LEU A 39 -24.88 -3.14 6.69
N PRO A 40 -24.50 -2.12 7.47
CA PRO A 40 -25.40 -1.55 8.46
C PRO A 40 -26.61 -0.90 7.78
N THR A 41 -27.80 -1.36 8.16
CA THR A 41 -29.07 -0.85 7.60
C THR A 41 -29.48 0.49 8.23
N THR A 42 -29.02 0.76 9.44
CA THR A 42 -29.31 1.99 10.21
C THR A 42 -28.01 2.74 10.55
N GLY A 43 -28.15 3.95 11.11
CA GLY A 43 -27.01 4.73 11.61
C GLY A 43 -26.95 6.13 11.02
N THR A 44 -26.26 7.01 11.73
CA THR A 44 -25.91 8.36 11.30
C THR A 44 -24.76 8.27 10.30
N GLN A 45 -24.80 9.09 9.26
CA GLN A 45 -23.69 9.26 8.33
C GLN A 45 -22.82 10.44 8.75
N TYR A 46 -21.51 10.21 8.81
CA TYR A 46 -20.48 11.21 9.06
C TYR A 46 -19.66 11.38 7.79
N PHE A 47 -19.56 12.62 7.32
CA PHE A 47 -18.91 12.97 6.07
C PHE A 47 -17.55 13.60 6.38
N PHE A 48 -16.49 13.03 5.82
CA PHE A 48 -15.13 13.51 6.03
C PHE A 48 -14.40 13.70 4.71
N ALA A 49 -13.41 14.60 4.71
CA ALA A 49 -12.39 14.70 3.68
C ALA A 49 -11.02 14.38 4.30
N ALA A 50 -10.22 13.55 3.65
CA ALA A 50 -8.85 13.33 4.06
C ALA A 50 -8.07 14.63 3.86
N ASN A 51 -7.51 15.17 4.94
CA ASN A 51 -6.74 16.42 4.91
C ASN A 51 -5.22 16.17 4.94
N ARG A 52 -4.81 14.92 5.14
CA ARG A 52 -3.42 14.49 5.06
C ARG A 52 -3.34 13.01 4.75
N PHE A 53 -2.39 12.64 3.90
CA PHE A 53 -1.93 11.28 3.72
C PHE A 53 -0.50 11.17 4.19
N LEU A 54 -0.14 10.04 4.78
CA LEU A 54 1.22 9.74 5.24
C LEU A 54 1.72 8.54 4.46
N ILE A 55 2.81 8.73 3.73
CA ILE A 55 3.52 7.63 3.09
C ILE A 55 4.72 7.24 3.95
N PRO A 56 5.06 5.94 4.07
CA PRO A 56 6.25 5.53 4.79
C PRO A 56 7.52 6.13 4.16
N THR A 57 8.24 6.94 4.92
CA THR A 57 9.60 7.40 4.56
C THR A 57 10.66 6.90 5.55
N THR A 58 10.23 6.17 6.59
CA THR A 58 11.08 5.50 7.57
C THR A 58 10.61 4.07 7.83
N GLN A 59 11.51 3.22 8.34
CA GLN A 59 11.18 1.83 8.67
C GLN A 59 10.12 1.73 9.78
N GLU A 60 10.11 2.66 10.73
CA GLU A 60 9.12 2.74 11.80
C GLU A 60 7.72 2.97 11.20
N GLN A 61 7.59 3.92 10.28
CA GLN A 61 6.32 4.20 9.59
C GLN A 61 5.87 3.02 8.73
N THR A 62 6.81 2.34 8.05
CA THR A 62 6.48 1.14 7.27
C THR A 62 5.80 0.09 8.15
N LYS A 63 6.33 -0.13 9.36
CA LYS A 63 5.75 -1.07 10.35
C LYS A 63 4.47 -0.57 11.00
N GLU A 64 4.34 0.74 11.17
CA GLU A 64 3.16 1.40 11.74
C GLU A 64 1.95 1.24 10.83
N PHE A 65 2.13 1.44 9.51
CA PHE A 65 1.06 1.38 8.52
C PHE A 65 0.83 0.00 7.91
N ALA A 66 1.61 -1.01 8.33
CA ALA A 66 1.48 -2.38 7.85
C ALA A 66 0.32 -3.17 8.49
N PHE A 67 -0.20 -4.13 7.74
CA PHE A 67 -1.25 -5.07 8.14
C PHE A 67 -0.82 -6.50 7.82
N ASN A 68 -1.40 -7.50 8.48
CA ASN A 68 -1.29 -8.89 8.04
C ASN A 68 -2.37 -9.12 6.97
N LEU A 69 -2.01 -8.96 5.70
CA LEU A 69 -2.98 -8.86 4.61
C LEU A 69 -3.40 -10.22 4.05
N ASP A 70 -2.49 -11.18 4.01
CA ASP A 70 -2.75 -12.55 3.55
C ASP A 70 -3.17 -13.50 4.71
N GLY A 71 -3.13 -13.01 5.95
CA GLY A 71 -3.56 -13.78 7.11
C GLY A 71 -2.60 -14.92 7.44
N ASP A 72 -1.31 -14.75 7.17
CA ASP A 72 -0.32 -15.76 7.52
C ASP A 72 -0.33 -16.08 9.03
N LEU A 73 0.11 -17.30 9.37
CA LEU A 73 0.15 -17.78 10.75
C LEU A 73 1.28 -17.16 11.56
N GLN A 74 2.25 -16.53 10.90
CA GLN A 74 3.34 -15.84 11.56
C GLN A 74 2.91 -14.45 12.06
N ASN A 75 1.73 -14.00 11.60
CA ASN A 75 1.24 -12.65 11.77
C ASN A 75 2.25 -11.62 11.27
N SER A 76 2.83 -11.88 10.09
CA SER A 76 3.67 -10.92 9.39
C SER A 76 2.90 -9.61 9.17
N ARG A 77 3.65 -8.51 9.17
CA ARG A 77 3.10 -7.20 8.83
C ARG A 77 3.64 -6.82 7.46
N ASP A 78 2.73 -6.62 6.53
CA ASP A 78 3.01 -6.45 5.12
C ASP A 78 2.85 -4.96 4.73
N ASN A 79 3.94 -4.38 4.26
CA ASN A 79 3.98 -3.04 3.64
C ASN A 79 5.24 -2.87 2.79
N LYS A 80 5.41 -3.77 1.81
CA LYS A 80 6.58 -3.85 0.94
C LYS A 80 6.76 -2.61 0.10
N PHE A 81 5.65 -1.99 -0.32
CA PHE A 81 5.71 -0.70 -0.98
C PHE A 81 6.28 0.38 -0.05
N GLY A 82 5.97 0.36 1.24
CA GLY A 82 6.59 1.22 2.24
C GLY A 82 8.11 1.00 2.39
N ASP A 83 8.58 -0.25 2.32
CA ASP A 83 10.02 -0.54 2.28
C ASP A 83 10.68 0.08 1.04
N LEU A 84 10.03 0.01 -0.13
CA LEU A 84 10.52 0.65 -1.36
C LEU A 84 10.66 2.17 -1.20
N LEU A 85 9.61 2.82 -0.69
CA LEU A 85 9.61 4.27 -0.51
C LEU A 85 10.68 4.72 0.50
N THR A 86 10.83 3.98 1.60
CA THR A 86 11.87 4.20 2.61
C THR A 86 13.27 4.05 2.00
N LEU A 87 13.48 3.03 1.15
CA LEU A 87 14.75 2.83 0.48
C LEU A 87 15.09 4.03 -0.43
N LEU A 88 14.13 4.51 -1.22
CA LEU A 88 14.33 5.66 -2.11
C LEU A 88 14.66 6.93 -1.33
N THR A 89 13.88 7.27 -0.29
CA THR A 89 14.14 8.47 0.53
C THR A 89 15.45 8.36 1.31
N SER A 90 15.86 7.16 1.71
CA SER A 90 17.16 6.93 2.36
C SER A 90 18.34 7.03 1.38
N ALA A 91 18.12 6.70 0.11
CA ALA A 91 19.16 6.74 -0.92
C ALA A 91 19.54 8.18 -1.28
N SER A 92 18.60 9.13 -1.23
CA SER A 92 18.90 10.54 -1.50
C SER A 92 18.00 11.49 -0.70
N GLN A 93 18.63 12.44 0.00
CA GLN A 93 17.94 13.46 0.80
C GLN A 93 17.12 14.45 -0.05
N GLY A 94 17.35 14.52 -1.38
CA GLY A 94 16.55 15.36 -2.27
C GLY A 94 15.22 14.73 -2.69
N ILE A 95 14.95 13.47 -2.32
CA ILE A 95 13.70 12.79 -2.62
C ILE A 95 12.67 13.11 -1.55
N GLU A 96 11.85 14.12 -1.84
CA GLU A 96 10.88 14.69 -0.91
C GLU A 96 9.45 14.20 -1.22
N LEU A 97 9.17 12.92 -0.93
CA LEU A 97 7.88 12.31 -1.24
C LEU A 97 6.73 12.90 -0.41
N GLN A 98 6.92 13.02 0.91
CA GLN A 98 5.85 13.43 1.82
C GLN A 98 5.43 14.89 1.60
N SER A 99 6.37 15.80 1.37
CA SER A 99 6.03 17.20 1.12
C SER A 99 5.33 17.40 -0.23
N THR A 100 5.71 16.63 -1.25
CA THR A 100 5.04 16.61 -2.56
C THR A 100 3.59 16.11 -2.44
N LEU A 101 3.37 15.07 -1.63
CA LEU A 101 2.02 14.57 -1.32
C LEU A 101 1.20 15.57 -0.49
N ASP A 102 1.79 16.15 0.56
CA ASP A 102 1.14 17.17 1.40
C ASP A 102 0.71 18.37 0.54
N GLN A 103 1.56 18.83 -0.39
CA GLN A 103 1.22 19.92 -1.32
C GLN A 103 0.08 19.54 -2.27
N ALA A 104 0.07 18.32 -2.82
CA ALA A 104 -1.01 17.87 -3.70
C ALA A 104 -2.36 17.81 -2.98
N VAL A 105 -2.39 17.42 -1.70
CA VAL A 105 -3.61 17.47 -0.86
C VAL A 105 -4.02 18.92 -0.60
N MET A 106 -3.08 19.78 -0.17
CA MET A 106 -3.36 21.19 0.10
C MET A 106 -3.88 21.92 -1.14
N ASP A 107 -3.35 21.66 -2.32
CA ASP A 107 -3.80 22.24 -3.59
C ASP A 107 -5.10 21.64 -4.14
N GLY A 108 -5.68 20.66 -3.43
CA GLY A 108 -6.86 19.92 -3.85
C GLY A 108 -6.65 19.07 -5.10
N GLN A 109 -5.40 18.74 -5.46
CA GLN A 109 -5.11 17.80 -6.53
C GLN A 109 -5.54 16.37 -6.15
N ILE A 110 -5.35 16.01 -4.87
CA ILE A 110 -5.93 14.80 -4.30
C ILE A 110 -7.11 15.20 -3.42
N VAL A 111 -8.27 14.62 -3.70
CA VAL A 111 -9.46 14.75 -2.85
C VAL A 111 -10.00 13.36 -2.58
N SER A 112 -9.90 12.91 -1.33
CA SER A 112 -10.48 11.65 -0.86
C SER A 112 -11.59 11.95 0.13
N LEU A 113 -12.81 11.58 -0.26
CA LEU A 113 -14.04 11.80 0.49
C LEU A 113 -14.45 10.49 1.14
N ASN A 114 -14.93 10.60 2.38
CA ASN A 114 -15.17 9.46 3.23
C ASN A 114 -16.55 9.55 3.85
N ILE A 115 -17.31 8.46 3.83
CA ILE A 115 -18.57 8.34 4.56
C ILE A 115 -18.45 7.20 5.57
N LEU A 116 -18.52 7.55 6.85
CA LEU A 116 -18.66 6.60 7.94
C LEU A 116 -20.13 6.51 8.33
N LYS A 117 -20.71 5.32 8.34
CA LYS A 117 -22.07 5.07 8.81
C LYS A 117 -22.04 4.24 10.09
N ALA A 118 -22.50 4.83 11.19
CA ALA A 118 -22.54 4.20 12.52
C ALA A 118 -23.77 4.66 13.32
N SER A 119 -24.33 3.78 14.12
CA SER A 119 -25.41 4.07 15.07
C SER A 119 -24.91 4.76 16.34
N ASP A 120 -23.69 4.43 16.78
CA ASP A 120 -22.97 5.08 17.87
C ASP A 120 -21.51 5.31 17.42
N PRO A 121 -21.02 6.56 17.34
CA PRO A 121 -19.67 6.87 16.88
C PRO A 121 -18.57 6.41 17.86
N LEU A 122 -18.93 5.98 19.08
CA LEU A 122 -17.98 5.43 20.04
C LEU A 122 -18.01 3.90 20.04
N ASN A 123 -19.18 3.27 20.04
CA ASN A 123 -19.31 1.81 20.20
C ASN A 123 -20.40 1.23 19.29
N ASP A 124 -20.00 0.74 18.12
CA ASP A 124 -20.91 0.08 17.17
C ASP A 124 -20.25 -1.16 16.57
N LYS A 125 -20.95 -2.30 16.62
CA LYS A 125 -20.45 -3.58 16.10
C LYS A 125 -20.60 -3.72 14.59
N SER A 126 -21.34 -2.82 13.95
CA SER A 126 -21.66 -2.88 12.53
C SER A 126 -21.53 -1.48 11.93
N VAL A 127 -20.33 -1.17 11.47
CA VAL A 127 -19.96 0.14 10.90
C VAL A 127 -19.54 -0.08 9.46
N SER A 128 -19.87 0.87 8.57
CA SER A 128 -19.35 0.86 7.21
C SER A 128 -18.60 2.16 6.91
N TRP A 129 -17.44 2.04 6.26
CA TRP A 129 -16.63 3.15 5.81
C TRP A 129 -16.47 3.09 4.29
N SER A 130 -16.96 4.12 3.61
CA SER A 130 -16.90 4.24 2.14
C SER A 130 -15.90 5.30 1.73
N PHE A 131 -15.15 5.05 0.65
CA PHE A 131 -14.20 6.00 0.06
C PHE A 131 -14.68 6.42 -1.32
N PHE A 132 -14.54 7.70 -1.62
CA PHE A 132 -14.86 8.29 -2.91
C PHE A 132 -13.73 9.21 -3.35
N LEU A 133 -13.48 9.25 -4.66
CA LEU A 133 -12.62 10.28 -5.23
C LEU A 133 -13.45 11.55 -5.42
N GLY A 134 -12.87 12.71 -5.13
CA GLY A 134 -13.49 14.01 -5.37
C GLY A 134 -12.87 14.71 -6.58
N HIS A 135 -13.64 15.55 -7.25
CA HIS A 135 -13.07 16.46 -8.25
C HIS A 135 -12.17 17.51 -7.60
N LYS A 136 -11.15 17.95 -8.34
CA LYS A 136 -10.33 19.10 -7.95
C LYS A 136 -11.20 20.34 -7.74
N PRO A 137 -11.21 20.94 -6.54
CA PRO A 137 -11.99 22.13 -6.28
C PRO A 137 -11.38 23.34 -7.00
N GLN A 138 -12.23 24.32 -7.31
CA GLN A 138 -11.80 25.56 -7.98
C GLN A 138 -11.00 26.48 -7.06
N VAL A 139 -11.13 26.30 -5.74
CA VAL A 139 -10.40 27.03 -4.70
C VAL A 139 -9.65 26.01 -3.86
N MET A 140 -8.45 26.39 -3.42
CA MET A 140 -7.65 25.61 -2.48
C MET A 140 -8.47 25.26 -1.22
N PRO A 141 -8.60 23.98 -0.85
CA PRO A 141 -9.30 23.57 0.37
C PRO A 141 -8.68 24.16 1.63
N LYS A 142 -9.50 24.41 2.64
CA LYS A 142 -9.05 24.83 3.97
C LYS A 142 -8.90 23.68 4.96
N PHE A 143 -9.63 22.60 4.72
CA PHE A 143 -9.80 21.44 5.59
C PHE A 143 -10.23 21.84 7.02
N ASP A 144 -11.15 22.78 7.15
CA ASP A 144 -11.64 23.32 8.44
C ASP A 144 -13.08 22.90 8.78
N GLY A 145 -13.66 21.98 8.01
CA GLY A 145 -15.06 21.56 8.15
C GLY A 145 -16.05 22.34 7.28
N THR A 146 -15.63 23.45 6.66
CA THR A 146 -16.52 24.33 5.87
C THR A 146 -16.42 24.11 4.36
N ASP A 147 -15.42 23.36 3.90
CA ASP A 147 -15.23 23.06 2.48
C ASP A 147 -16.38 22.24 1.91
N GLN A 148 -16.74 22.57 0.66
CA GLN A 148 -17.70 21.84 -0.14
C GLN A 148 -16.96 21.10 -1.24
N PHE A 149 -17.15 19.78 -1.32
CA PHE A 149 -16.55 18.94 -2.33
C PHE A 149 -17.61 18.33 -3.25
N THR A 150 -17.20 17.96 -4.45
CA THR A 150 -18.02 17.20 -5.40
C THR A 150 -17.37 15.84 -5.61
N VAL A 151 -18.15 14.78 -5.45
CA VAL A 151 -17.70 13.41 -5.75
C VAL A 151 -17.48 13.28 -7.24
N ASP A 152 -16.37 12.65 -7.63
CA ASP A 152 -16.11 12.25 -9.01
C ASP A 152 -17.01 11.06 -9.37
N THR A 153 -18.06 11.33 -10.14
CA THR A 153 -19.04 10.30 -10.55
C THR A 153 -18.54 9.40 -11.67
N ASP A 154 -17.43 9.76 -12.33
CA ASP A 154 -16.80 8.91 -13.34
C ASP A 154 -15.91 7.84 -12.70
N ALA A 155 -15.52 8.04 -11.42
CA ALA A 155 -14.81 7.05 -10.64
C ALA A 155 -15.73 5.86 -10.27
N PRO A 156 -15.29 4.61 -10.43
CA PRO A 156 -16.09 3.45 -10.02
C PRO A 156 -16.41 3.48 -8.52
N VAL A 157 -17.69 3.28 -8.18
CA VAL A 157 -18.15 3.11 -6.80
C VAL A 157 -17.65 1.76 -6.27
N ILE A 158 -17.14 1.76 -5.04
CA ILE A 158 -16.59 0.58 -4.39
C ILE A 158 -17.44 0.25 -3.17
N ALA A 159 -17.62 -1.05 -2.91
CA ALA A 159 -18.33 -1.51 -1.73
C ALA A 159 -17.69 -0.94 -0.45
N PRO A 160 -18.49 -0.50 0.53
CA PRO A 160 -17.97 -0.01 1.80
C PRO A 160 -17.14 -1.07 2.54
N ILE A 161 -16.11 -0.63 3.24
CA ILE A 161 -15.37 -1.46 4.19
C ILE A 161 -16.22 -1.61 5.45
N VAL A 162 -16.58 -2.85 5.79
CA VAL A 162 -17.37 -3.15 6.99
C VAL A 162 -16.45 -3.47 8.15
N GLY A 163 -16.83 -3.03 9.35
CA GLY A 163 -16.04 -3.19 10.55
C GLY A 163 -16.82 -2.84 11.82
N SER A 164 -16.09 -2.47 12.86
CA SER A 164 -16.65 -2.08 14.16
C SER A 164 -15.91 -0.89 14.75
N LEU A 165 -16.61 -0.13 15.60
CA LEU A 165 -16.08 0.92 16.47
C LEU A 165 -16.06 0.42 17.91
N THR A 166 -14.93 0.58 18.59
CA THR A 166 -14.81 0.39 20.04
C THR A 166 -14.07 1.59 20.63
N ASN A 167 -14.72 2.34 21.52
CA ASN A 167 -14.21 3.61 22.05
C ASN A 167 -13.74 4.61 20.97
N GLY A 168 -14.46 4.68 19.85
CA GLY A 168 -14.12 5.53 18.71
C GLY A 168 -13.03 4.96 17.80
N HIS A 169 -12.41 3.84 18.15
CA HIS A 169 -11.42 3.18 17.30
C HIS A 169 -12.11 2.24 16.31
N PHE A 170 -12.04 2.58 15.02
CA PHE A 170 -12.57 1.78 13.93
C PHE A 170 -11.55 0.72 13.53
N ILE A 171 -12.02 -0.51 13.33
CA ILE A 171 -11.28 -1.60 12.67
C ILE A 171 -12.23 -2.27 11.67
N GLY A 172 -11.82 -2.35 10.41
CA GLY A 172 -12.61 -3.00 9.35
C GLY A 172 -11.75 -3.68 8.28
N GLY A 173 -12.42 -4.49 7.46
CA GLY A 173 -11.81 -5.29 6.41
C GLY A 173 -12.04 -6.81 6.56
N PRO A 174 -11.63 -7.62 5.56
CA PRO A 174 -11.08 -7.19 4.28
C PRO A 174 -12.15 -6.56 3.37
N GLY A 175 -11.74 -5.61 2.52
CA GLY A 175 -12.60 -4.94 1.55
C GLY A 175 -11.88 -4.61 0.24
N SER A 176 -12.34 -3.58 -0.46
CA SER A 176 -11.66 -3.00 -1.62
C SER A 176 -11.65 -1.49 -1.49
N ALA A 177 -10.65 -0.84 -2.08
CA ALA A 177 -10.58 0.62 -2.13
C ALA A 177 -9.88 1.07 -3.41
N ARG A 178 -10.08 2.34 -3.77
CA ARG A 178 -9.24 3.03 -4.75
C ARG A 178 -8.55 4.17 -4.05
N VAL A 179 -7.27 4.30 -4.34
CA VAL A 179 -6.42 5.31 -3.71
C VAL A 179 -5.76 6.09 -4.83
N GLN A 180 -5.88 7.41 -4.75
CA GLN A 180 -5.04 8.33 -5.50
C GLN A 180 -3.80 8.64 -4.68
N MET A 181 -2.64 8.42 -5.28
CA MET A 181 -1.34 8.80 -4.74
C MET A 181 -0.70 9.86 -5.62
N TYR A 182 0.17 10.67 -5.03
CA TYR A 182 0.99 11.62 -5.75
C TYR A 182 2.45 11.32 -5.46
N LEU A 183 3.10 10.64 -6.41
CA LEU A 183 4.45 10.12 -6.28
C LEU A 183 5.37 10.96 -7.16
N LEU A 184 6.24 11.76 -6.55
CA LEU A 184 7.26 12.55 -7.27
C LEU A 184 6.68 13.41 -8.42
N GLY A 185 5.54 14.07 -8.16
CA GLY A 185 4.88 14.91 -9.16
C GLY A 185 3.92 14.15 -10.10
N GLN A 186 3.78 12.84 -9.95
CA GLN A 186 2.91 12.01 -10.78
C GLN A 186 1.69 11.54 -9.98
N MET A 187 0.49 11.84 -10.47
CA MET A 187 -0.75 11.33 -9.90
C MET A 187 -1.00 9.91 -10.40
N VAL A 188 -1.32 8.99 -9.49
CA VAL A 188 -1.61 7.59 -9.81
C VAL A 188 -2.85 7.14 -9.07
N ASP A 189 -3.81 6.57 -9.79
CA ASP A 189 -5.01 5.93 -9.23
C ASP A 189 -4.87 4.42 -9.33
N VAL A 190 -4.89 3.76 -8.18
CA VAL A 190 -4.78 2.31 -8.07
C VAL A 190 -5.94 1.69 -7.32
N LYS A 191 -6.28 0.47 -7.73
CA LYS A 191 -7.20 -0.39 -7.01
C LYS A 191 -6.44 -1.24 -6.00
N LEU A 192 -6.94 -1.26 -4.76
CA LEU A 192 -6.47 -2.13 -3.70
C LEU A 192 -7.50 -3.25 -3.44
N SER A 193 -6.99 -4.45 -3.23
CA SER A 193 -7.75 -5.64 -2.83
C SER A 193 -7.41 -6.05 -1.41
N GLY A 194 -8.33 -6.74 -0.72
CA GLY A 194 -8.08 -7.18 0.66
C GLY A 194 -7.85 -6.04 1.63
N VAL A 195 -8.55 -4.92 1.46
CA VAL A 195 -8.25 -3.69 2.19
C VAL A 195 -8.66 -3.80 3.65
N TYR A 196 -7.73 -3.46 4.54
CA TYR A 196 -7.97 -3.23 5.96
C TYR A 196 -7.83 -1.74 6.29
N LEU A 197 -8.61 -1.32 7.27
CA LEU A 197 -8.68 0.07 7.70
C LEU A 197 -8.76 0.14 9.22
N GLU A 198 -7.89 0.94 9.80
CA GLU A 198 -7.93 1.32 11.22
C GLU A 198 -7.90 2.85 11.33
N ALA A 199 -8.68 3.43 12.24
CA ALA A 199 -8.60 4.86 12.54
C ALA A 199 -9.28 5.20 13.86
N ASP A 200 -8.81 6.24 14.54
CA ASP A 200 -9.54 6.84 15.66
C ASP A 200 -10.51 7.90 15.11
N VAL A 201 -11.80 7.69 15.31
CA VAL A 201 -12.89 8.50 14.74
C VAL A 201 -13.61 9.27 15.85
N THR A 202 -13.88 10.54 15.57
CA THR A 202 -14.77 11.38 16.35
C THR A 202 -15.71 12.15 15.43
N ALA A 203 -16.68 12.88 16.00
CA ALA A 203 -17.50 13.80 15.21
C ALA A 203 -16.68 14.93 14.54
N ASN A 204 -15.46 15.19 15.03
CA ASN A 204 -14.57 16.26 14.53
C ASN A 204 -13.56 15.77 13.50
N GLY A 205 -13.66 14.53 13.03
CA GLY A 205 -12.71 13.94 12.07
C GLY A 205 -12.09 12.65 12.57
N CYS A 206 -11.01 12.24 11.91
CA CYS A 206 -10.27 11.03 12.25
C CYS A 206 -8.76 11.29 12.34
N ALA A 207 -8.12 10.55 13.25
CA ALA A 207 -6.70 10.56 13.51
C ALA A 207 -6.15 9.13 13.55
N ASN A 208 -4.83 8.99 13.50
CA ASN A 208 -4.14 7.70 13.51
C ASN A 208 -4.72 6.72 12.46
N GLY A 209 -5.22 7.26 11.34
CA GLY A 209 -5.79 6.47 10.28
C GLY A 209 -4.67 5.73 9.56
N LYS A 210 -4.89 4.45 9.25
CA LYS A 210 -4.07 3.70 8.31
C LYS A 210 -4.95 2.82 7.44
N LEU A 211 -4.59 2.75 6.17
CA LEU A 211 -5.24 1.94 5.15
C LEU A 211 -4.18 1.08 4.50
N GLY A 212 -4.45 -0.22 4.41
CA GLY A 212 -3.54 -1.14 3.72
C GLY A 212 -4.29 -2.19 2.91
N GLY A 213 -3.65 -2.67 1.85
CA GLY A 213 -4.20 -3.67 0.95
C GLY A 213 -3.18 -4.14 -0.08
N GLY A 214 -3.57 -5.10 -0.91
CA GLY A 214 -2.76 -5.61 -2.00
C GLY A 214 -3.00 -4.88 -3.31
N LEU A 215 -1.92 -4.50 -3.97
CA LEU A 215 -1.89 -4.14 -5.40
C LEU A 215 -1.62 -5.41 -6.21
N SER A 216 -2.40 -5.68 -7.26
CA SER A 216 -2.04 -6.76 -8.19
C SER A 216 -0.72 -6.42 -8.90
N VAL A 217 -0.03 -7.45 -9.42
CA VAL A 217 1.17 -7.22 -10.25
C VAL A 217 0.89 -6.26 -11.42
N GLU A 218 -0.29 -6.38 -12.04
CA GLU A 218 -0.70 -5.51 -13.14
C GLU A 218 -0.84 -4.05 -12.71
N GLU A 219 -1.49 -3.76 -11.59
CA GLU A 219 -1.63 -2.39 -11.07
C GLU A 219 -0.26 -1.80 -10.70
N PHE A 220 0.60 -2.59 -10.05
CA PHE A 220 1.93 -2.14 -9.66
C PHE A 220 2.81 -1.83 -10.88
N ARG A 221 2.96 -2.79 -11.80
CA ARG A 221 3.84 -2.64 -12.97
C ARG A 221 3.27 -1.73 -14.05
N GLY A 222 1.94 -1.71 -14.18
CA GLY A 222 1.25 -0.93 -15.22
C GLY A 222 1.04 0.53 -14.84
N LYS A 223 0.99 0.87 -13.54
CA LYS A 223 0.67 2.23 -13.08
C LYS A 223 1.70 2.81 -12.12
N ILE A 224 1.99 2.11 -11.03
CA ILE A 224 2.88 2.64 -9.97
C ILE A 224 4.30 2.80 -10.47
N LEU A 225 4.88 1.73 -11.01
CA LEU A 225 6.28 1.72 -11.41
C LEU A 225 6.58 2.76 -12.51
N PRO A 226 5.78 2.87 -13.59
CA PRO A 226 6.00 3.91 -14.60
C PRO A 226 5.90 5.33 -14.04
N ALA A 227 4.94 5.61 -13.16
CA ALA A 227 4.79 6.92 -12.55
C ALA A 227 5.95 7.26 -11.61
N LEU A 228 6.40 6.29 -10.81
CA LEU A 228 7.56 6.45 -9.94
C LEU A 228 8.82 6.78 -10.75
N LEU A 229 9.07 6.05 -11.83
CA LEU A 229 10.24 6.27 -12.70
C LEU A 229 10.16 7.61 -13.45
N ALA A 230 8.98 8.00 -13.94
CA ALA A 230 8.78 9.31 -14.57
C ALA A 230 9.05 10.45 -13.58
N GLY A 231 8.62 10.30 -12.33
CA GLY A 231 8.91 11.26 -11.27
C GLY A 231 10.40 11.30 -10.88
N LEU A 232 11.06 10.14 -10.76
CA LEU A 232 12.51 10.06 -10.52
C LEU A 232 13.31 10.73 -11.64
N ASP A 233 12.96 10.48 -12.90
CA ASP A 233 13.58 11.12 -14.07
C ASP A 233 13.42 12.66 -14.01
N GLN A 234 12.25 13.14 -13.62
CA GLN A 234 12.04 14.58 -13.43
C GLN A 234 12.92 15.14 -12.31
N VAL A 235 13.04 14.47 -11.17
CA VAL A 235 13.89 14.90 -10.06
C VAL A 235 15.36 14.91 -10.47
N ILE A 236 15.85 13.83 -11.10
CA ILE A 236 17.23 13.70 -11.59
C ILE A 236 17.57 14.84 -12.56
N LYS A 237 16.66 15.20 -13.47
CA LYS A 237 16.85 16.32 -14.41
C LYS A 237 16.90 17.68 -13.71
N SER A 238 16.22 17.83 -12.58
CA SER A 238 16.10 19.10 -11.85
C SER A 238 17.16 19.30 -10.77
N ASP A 239 17.79 18.23 -10.28
CA ASP A 239 18.71 18.24 -9.15
C ASP A 239 19.97 17.39 -9.42
N GLU A 240 21.10 18.06 -9.67
CA GLU A 240 22.40 17.41 -9.92
C GLU A 240 22.89 16.57 -8.73
N THR A 241 22.51 16.91 -7.49
CA THR A 241 22.90 16.17 -6.29
C THR A 241 22.16 14.84 -6.22
N VAL A 242 20.86 14.85 -6.53
CA VAL A 242 20.07 13.62 -6.64
C VAL A 242 20.58 12.78 -7.81
N ALA A 243 20.83 13.39 -8.97
CA ALA A 243 21.37 12.69 -10.14
C ALA A 243 22.70 11.98 -9.83
N GLY A 244 23.64 12.69 -9.20
CA GLY A 244 24.95 12.15 -8.81
C GLY A 244 24.88 11.02 -7.77
N THR A 245 23.75 10.88 -7.08
CA THR A 245 23.51 9.82 -6.09
C THR A 245 22.79 8.62 -6.70
N LEU A 246 21.71 8.85 -7.45
CA LEU A 246 20.84 7.78 -7.96
C LEU A 246 21.38 7.11 -9.22
N LEU A 247 21.92 7.86 -10.18
CA LEU A 247 22.36 7.29 -11.46
C LEU A 247 23.45 6.23 -11.27
N PRO A 248 24.51 6.41 -10.44
CA PRO A 248 25.50 5.37 -10.24
C PRO A 248 24.98 4.07 -9.62
N ILE A 249 23.82 4.12 -8.96
CA ILE A 249 23.19 2.98 -8.30
C ILE A 249 22.24 2.26 -9.26
N PHE A 250 21.43 3.01 -10.01
CA PHE A 250 20.29 2.47 -10.76
C PHE A 250 20.46 2.51 -12.28
N ASP A 251 21.16 3.50 -12.84
CA ASP A 251 21.39 3.65 -14.29
C ASP A 251 22.64 2.84 -14.71
N THR A 252 22.42 1.60 -15.12
CA THR A 252 23.49 0.63 -15.39
C THR A 252 24.14 0.89 -16.73
N ASP A 253 23.36 1.32 -17.74
CA ASP A 253 23.88 1.60 -19.08
C ASP A 253 24.46 3.02 -19.22
N ARG A 254 24.23 3.87 -18.21
CA ARG A 254 24.73 5.26 -18.08
C ARG A 254 24.15 6.21 -19.12
N ASN A 255 22.90 5.99 -19.52
CA ASN A 255 22.21 6.86 -20.48
C ASN A 255 21.56 8.10 -19.81
N GLY A 256 21.60 8.19 -18.48
CA GLY A 256 21.02 9.28 -17.69
C GLY A 256 19.54 9.12 -17.35
N ILE A 257 18.94 7.95 -17.63
CA ILE A 257 17.54 7.61 -17.41
C ILE A 257 17.50 6.23 -16.75
N ILE A 258 16.71 6.08 -15.68
CA ILE A 258 16.50 4.78 -15.04
C ILE A 258 15.31 4.09 -15.73
N SER A 259 15.59 3.05 -16.51
CA SER A 259 14.56 2.23 -17.16
C SER A 259 13.86 1.28 -16.18
N ILE A 260 12.72 0.71 -16.59
CA ILE A 260 12.01 -0.33 -15.82
C ILE A 260 12.93 -1.54 -15.62
N GLU A 261 13.63 -1.96 -16.69
CA GLU A 261 14.52 -3.11 -16.67
C GLU A 261 15.68 -2.91 -15.70
N GLU A 262 16.28 -1.72 -15.66
CA GLU A 262 17.32 -1.38 -14.70
C GLU A 262 16.81 -1.34 -13.27
N PHE A 263 15.62 -0.77 -13.06
CA PHE A 263 14.99 -0.71 -11.75
C PHE A 263 14.67 -2.11 -11.19
N GLU A 264 14.07 -2.98 -12.00
CA GLU A 264 13.70 -4.33 -11.60
C GLU A 264 14.91 -5.29 -11.49
N SER A 265 15.97 -5.06 -12.27
CA SER A 265 17.19 -5.88 -12.20
C SER A 265 18.16 -5.43 -11.11
N ASN A 266 17.93 -4.29 -10.47
CA ASN A 266 18.78 -3.79 -9.41
C ASN A 266 18.66 -4.68 -8.14
N PRO A 267 19.74 -5.31 -7.65
CA PRO A 267 19.67 -6.22 -6.50
C PRO A 267 19.18 -5.57 -5.20
N LEU A 268 19.35 -4.26 -5.03
CA LEU A 268 18.84 -3.54 -3.86
C LEU A 268 17.31 -3.37 -3.93
N LEU A 269 16.76 -3.19 -5.13
CA LEU A 269 15.34 -3.00 -5.37
C LEU A 269 14.58 -4.30 -5.57
N MET A 270 15.24 -5.36 -6.07
CA MET A 270 14.60 -6.66 -6.30
C MET A 270 13.81 -7.16 -5.09
N LEU A 271 14.36 -6.94 -3.89
CA LEU A 271 13.68 -7.31 -2.65
C LEU A 271 12.39 -6.51 -2.45
N ALA A 272 12.35 -5.23 -2.83
CA ALA A 272 11.21 -4.32 -2.65
C ALA A 272 10.21 -4.32 -3.83
N VAL A 273 10.62 -4.80 -5.01
CA VAL A 273 9.80 -4.81 -6.24
C VAL A 273 9.32 -6.21 -6.64
N SER A 274 9.51 -7.21 -5.77
CA SER A 274 8.88 -8.52 -5.94
C SER A 274 7.53 -8.57 -5.21
N PRO A 275 6.50 -9.23 -5.78
CA PRO A 275 5.26 -9.49 -5.06
C PRO A 275 5.54 -10.21 -3.75
N ASP A 276 4.88 -9.81 -2.67
CA ASP A 276 5.11 -10.33 -1.32
C ASP A 276 3.91 -11.07 -0.73
N LEU A 277 2.71 -10.86 -1.27
CA LEU A 277 1.44 -11.41 -0.79
C LEU A 277 0.89 -12.50 -1.71
N ASP A 278 0.32 -13.56 -1.12
CA ASP A 278 -0.62 -14.50 -1.77
C ASP A 278 -2.05 -14.02 -1.45
N LEU A 279 -2.62 -13.20 -2.34
CA LEU A 279 -3.88 -12.51 -2.09
C LEU A 279 -4.99 -12.88 -3.07
N LEU A 280 -4.64 -13.25 -4.30
CA LEU A 280 -5.58 -13.52 -5.36
C LEU A 280 -5.47 -14.99 -5.81
N ASP A 281 -6.47 -15.48 -6.53
CA ASP A 281 -6.38 -16.74 -7.24
C ASP A 281 -5.97 -16.52 -8.71
N ALA A 282 -5.83 -17.61 -9.47
CA ALA A 282 -5.52 -17.57 -10.89
C ALA A 282 -6.56 -16.80 -11.75
N SER A 283 -7.75 -16.49 -11.23
CA SER A 283 -8.77 -15.66 -11.89
C SER A 283 -8.69 -14.17 -11.49
N GLY A 284 -7.80 -13.81 -10.57
CA GLY A 284 -7.69 -12.47 -9.99
C GLY A 284 -8.72 -12.18 -8.89
N SER A 285 -9.38 -13.22 -8.37
CA SER A 285 -10.35 -13.09 -7.28
C SER A 285 -9.67 -13.15 -5.92
N PHE A 286 -10.15 -12.38 -4.94
CA PHE A 286 -9.59 -12.35 -3.58
C PHE A 286 -9.67 -13.73 -2.91
N ASN A 287 -8.49 -14.32 -2.62
CA ASN A 287 -8.33 -15.68 -2.12
C ASN A 287 -7.06 -15.82 -1.25
N PRO A 288 -6.98 -15.12 -0.11
CA PRO A 288 -5.74 -14.96 0.65
C PRO A 288 -5.17 -16.28 1.19
N ASN A 289 -3.87 -16.51 0.94
CA ASN A 289 -3.05 -17.59 1.51
C ASN A 289 -3.58 -19.01 1.22
N GLN A 290 -3.88 -19.29 -0.05
CA GLN A 290 -4.53 -20.55 -0.44
C GLN A 290 -3.74 -21.34 -1.49
N ASP A 291 -2.99 -20.69 -2.37
CA ASP A 291 -2.25 -21.35 -3.45
C ASP A 291 -0.73 -21.24 -3.33
N GLY A 292 -0.24 -20.40 -2.40
CA GLY A 292 1.17 -20.16 -2.13
C GLY A 292 1.87 -19.30 -3.17
N VAL A 293 1.13 -18.69 -4.11
CA VAL A 293 1.67 -17.86 -5.19
C VAL A 293 1.64 -16.41 -4.74
N LYS A 294 2.81 -15.78 -4.72
CA LYS A 294 2.90 -14.34 -4.46
C LYS A 294 2.51 -13.56 -5.71
N ASP A 295 1.34 -12.94 -5.68
CA ASP A 295 0.68 -12.31 -6.83
C ASP A 295 0.31 -10.83 -6.60
N SER A 296 0.58 -10.34 -5.40
CA SER A 296 0.22 -8.99 -4.99
C SER A 296 1.34 -8.34 -4.18
N TYR A 297 1.37 -7.02 -4.24
CA TYR A 297 2.26 -6.15 -3.48
C TYR A 297 1.52 -5.52 -2.31
N SER A 298 2.04 -5.65 -1.10
CA SER A 298 1.46 -4.98 0.07
C SER A 298 1.75 -3.49 0.05
N LEU A 299 0.70 -2.70 0.28
CA LEU A 299 0.74 -1.25 0.43
C LEU A 299 0.05 -0.87 1.73
N GLY A 300 0.69 0.00 2.51
CA GLY A 300 0.14 0.61 3.72
C GLY A 300 0.49 2.08 3.81
N ILE A 301 -0.52 2.93 4.01
CA ILE A 301 -0.39 4.38 4.17
C ILE A 301 -1.16 4.85 5.40
N GLY A 302 -0.72 5.95 6.00
CA GLY A 302 -1.45 6.66 7.04
C GLY A 302 -2.34 7.76 6.47
N PHE A 303 -3.31 8.24 7.25
CA PHE A 303 -4.14 9.40 6.91
C PHE A 303 -4.76 10.07 8.14
N THR A 304 -5.17 11.32 7.95
CA THR A 304 -6.09 12.03 8.86
C THR A 304 -7.24 12.60 8.05
N CYS A 305 -8.37 12.87 8.71
CA CYS A 305 -9.52 13.47 8.06
C CYS A 305 -10.24 14.48 8.94
N VAL A 306 -10.94 15.40 8.30
CA VAL A 306 -11.77 16.44 8.92
C VAL A 306 -13.19 16.36 8.39
N PRO A 307 -14.20 16.92 9.09
CA PRO A 307 -15.55 17.00 8.57
C PRO A 307 -15.58 17.67 7.19
N ALA A 308 -16.53 17.29 6.35
CA ALA A 308 -16.69 17.88 5.02
C ALA A 308 -18.15 17.88 4.59
N VAL A 309 -18.48 18.72 3.62
CA VAL A 309 -19.82 18.77 3.02
C VAL A 309 -19.75 18.27 1.58
N PHE A 310 -20.43 17.16 1.31
CA PHE A 310 -20.65 16.65 -0.04
C PHE A 310 -21.89 15.75 -0.06
N THR A 311 -22.42 15.48 -1.25
CA THR A 311 -23.57 14.60 -1.40
C THR A 311 -23.08 13.20 -1.75
N GLN A 312 -23.61 12.17 -1.07
CA GLN A 312 -23.34 10.78 -1.44
C GLN A 312 -23.85 10.52 -2.87
N PRO A 313 -23.09 9.83 -3.73
CA PRO A 313 -23.60 9.38 -5.02
C PRO A 313 -24.84 8.51 -4.82
N VAL A 314 -25.84 8.67 -5.67
CA VAL A 314 -27.00 7.76 -5.68
C VAL A 314 -26.54 6.44 -6.28
N GLU A 315 -26.65 5.35 -5.51
CA GLU A 315 -26.40 3.97 -5.97
C GLU A 315 -27.42 3.52 -7.03
#